data_AF-A0A8J3WH20-F1
#
_entry.id   AF-A0A8J3WH20-F1
#
_cell.length_a   1.000
_cell.length_b   1.000
_cell.length_c   1.000
_cell.angle_alpha   90.00
_cell.angle_beta   90.00
_cell.angle_gamma   90.00
#
_symmetry.space_group_name_H-M   'P 1'
#
loop_
_entity.id
_entity.type
_entity.pdbx_description
1 polymer ?
#
loop_
_entity_poly.entity_id
_entity_poly.type
_entity_poly.pdbx_seq_one_letter_code
_entity_poly.pdbx_strand_id
1 'polypeptide(L)' 'MSKREELRQVEADLERLRAEVASIRDQLTDLGPADAVERSQMINMADEQQALIVGLEARRDTLLRSLDDA' A
#
# COMPACT_ATOMS: atom_id res chain seq x y z
N MET A 1 -0.23 20.70 -10.17
CA MET A 1 0.26 19.45 -10.79
C MET A 1 -0.62 19.07 -11.97
N SER A 2 -0.08 18.39 -12.98
CA SER A 2 -0.89 17.80 -14.06
C SER A 2 -1.43 16.43 -13.63
N LYS A 3 -2.52 15.96 -14.25
CA LYS A 3 -3.08 14.62 -13.97
C LYS A 3 -2.08 13.49 -14.23
N ARG A 4 -1.18 13.65 -15.21
CA ARG A 4 -0.09 12.69 -15.49
C ARG A 4 1.00 12.71 -14.42
N GLU A 5 1.27 13.86 -13.83
CA GLU A 5 2.21 13.97 -12.70
C GLU A 5 1.61 13.31 -11.45
N GLU A 6 0.34 13.60 -11.18
CA GLU A 6 -0.38 12.99 -10.05
C GLU A 6 -0.45 11.46 -10.19
N LEU A 7 -0.73 10.95 -11.40
CA LEU A 7 -0.75 9.51 -11.65
C LEU A 7 0.62 8.87 -11.36
N ARG A 8 1.71 9.47 -11.85
CA ARG A 8 3.08 8.97 -11.58
C ARG A 8 3.39 8.95 -10.08
N GLN A 9 2.98 9.98 -9.34
CA GLN A 9 3.18 10.02 -7.90
C GLN A 9 2.39 8.91 -7.19
N VAL A 10 1.11 8.73 -7.53
CA VAL A 10 0.26 7.68 -6.96
C VAL A 10 0.82 6.28 -7.25
N GLU A 11 1.32 6.04 -8.47
CA GLU A 11 1.94 4.77 -8.84
C GLU A 11 3.23 4.49 -8.04
N ALA A 12 4.08 5.51 -7.85
CA ALA A 12 5.28 5.38 -7.02
C ALA A 12 4.94 5.12 -5.54
N ASP A 13 3.93 5.81 -5.01
CA ASP A 13 3.47 5.59 -3.63
C ASP A 13 2.88 4.18 -3.44
N LEU A 14 2.14 3.68 -4.43
CA LEU A 14 1.62 2.30 -4.44
C LEU A 14 2.74 1.27 -4.46
N GLU A 15 3.78 1.47 -5.28
CA GLU A 15 4.93 0.57 -5.33
C GLU A 15 5.64 0.51 -3.97
N ARG A 16 5.89 1.68 -3.36
CA ARG A 16 6.51 1.78 -2.03
C ARG A 16 5.69 1.07 -0.96
N LEU A 17 4.38 1.35 -0.86
CA LEU A 17 3.52 0.76 0.16
C LEU A 17 3.40 -0.76 0.00
N ARG A 18 3.35 -1.27 -1.23
CA ARG A 18 3.33 -2.71 -1.49
C ARG A 18 4.62 -3.39 -1.04
N ALA A 19 5.77 -2.74 -1.24
CA ALA A 19 7.05 -3.24 -0.75
C ALA A 19 7.11 -3.23 0.80
N GLU A 20 6.57 -2.19 1.45
CA GLU A 20 6.48 -2.12 2.91
C GLU A 20 5.59 -3.23 3.48
N VAL A 21 4.40 -3.46 2.92
CA VAL A 21 3.52 -4.57 3.33
C VAL A 21 4.19 -5.93 3.14
N ALA A 22 4.90 -6.13 2.02
CA ALA A 22 5.62 -7.37 1.77
C ALA A 22 6.70 -7.61 2.84
N SER A 23 7.46 -6.57 3.19
CA SER A 23 8.47 -6.63 4.25
C SER A 23 7.88 -6.93 5.63
N ILE A 24 6.71 -6.38 5.97
CA ILE A 24 6.03 -6.67 7.24
C ILE A 24 5.58 -8.13 7.28
N ARG A 25 5.07 -8.66 6.17
CA ARG A 25 4.64 -10.06 6.08
C ARG A 25 5.83 -11.03 6.18
N ASP A 26 6.97 -10.66 5.62
CA ASP A 26 8.21 -11.44 5.75
C ASP A 26 8.65 -11.53 7.22
N GLN A 27 8.74 -10.39 7.90
CA GLN A 27 9.05 -10.32 9.33
C GLN A 27 8.03 -11.11 10.20
N LEU A 28 6.73 -11.07 9.86
CA LEU A 28 5.69 -11.86 10.53
C LEU A 28 5.88 -13.38 10.39
N THR A 29 6.56 -13.82 9.35
CA THR A 29 6.89 -15.23 9.09
C THR A 29 8.06 -15.68 9.98
N ASP A 30 8.99 -14.76 10.27
CA ASP A 30 10.14 -15.01 11.12
C ASP A 30 9.82 -14.95 12.63
N LEU A 31 8.74 -14.26 13.02
CA LEU A 31 8.32 -14.17 14.42
C LEU A 31 7.77 -15.49 14.96
N GLY A 32 8.30 -15.90 16.12
CA GLY A 32 7.94 -17.13 16.78
C GLY A 32 6.62 -17.05 17.56
N PRO A 33 6.11 -18.20 18.07
CA PRO A 33 4.86 -18.23 18.84
C PRO A 33 4.93 -17.47 20.18
N ALA A 34 6.13 -17.16 20.69
CA ALA A 34 6.32 -16.40 21.92
C ALA A 34 6.03 -14.89 21.75
N ASP A 35 5.99 -14.40 20.51
CA ASP A 35 5.94 -12.97 20.19
C ASP A 35 4.52 -12.50 19.84
N ALA A 36 3.50 -13.11 20.44
CA ALA A 36 2.09 -12.92 20.06
C ALA A 36 1.63 -11.45 20.02
N VAL A 37 2.13 -10.61 20.94
CA VAL A 37 1.83 -9.17 20.98
C VAL A 37 2.46 -8.45 19.79
N GLU A 38 3.73 -8.71 19.50
CA GLU A 38 4.47 -8.12 18.38
C GLU A 38 3.85 -8.54 17.05
N ARG A 39 3.49 -9.83 16.90
CA ARG A 39 2.75 -10.33 15.73
C ARG A 39 1.43 -9.60 15.53
N SER A 40 0.66 -9.37 16.60
CA SER A 40 -0.60 -8.64 16.51
C SER A 40 -0.41 -7.19 16.08
N GLN A 41 0.64 -6.51 16.57
CA GLN A 41 0.95 -5.13 16.18
C GLN A 41 1.34 -5.05 14.70
N MET A 42 2.17 -5.98 14.22
CA MET A 42 2.60 -6.02 12.82
C MET A 42 1.46 -6.37 11.86
N ILE A 43 0.53 -7.25 12.27
CA ILE A 43 -0.69 -7.53 11.49
C ILE A 43 -1.53 -6.26 11.35
N ASN A 44 -1.80 -5.55 12.44
CA ASN A 44 -2.56 -4.29 12.41
C ASN A 44 -1.88 -3.26 11.49
N MET A 45 -0.56 -3.14 11.55
CA MET A 45 0.20 -2.24 10.69
C MET A 45 0.09 -2.63 9.20
N ALA A 46 0.14 -3.93 8.88
CA ALA A 46 -0.06 -4.41 7.52
C ALA A 46 -1.48 -4.13 7.00
N ASP A 47 -2.49 -4.30 7.85
CA ASP A 47 -3.90 -4.03 7.51
C ASP A 47 -4.16 -2.54 7.26
N GLU A 48 -3.57 -1.66 8.08
CA GLU A 48 -3.64 -0.21 7.87
C GLU A 48 -3.00 0.20 6.53
N GLN A 49 -1.82 -0.33 6.22
CA GLN A 49 -1.17 -0.06 4.94
C GLN A 49 -1.97 -0.62 3.75
N GLN A 50 -2.61 -1.78 3.92
CA GLN A 50 -3.48 -2.35 2.90
C GLN A 50 -4.70 -1.46 2.63
N ALA A 51 -5.28 -0.83 3.65
CA ALA A 51 -6.37 0.12 3.48
C ALA A 51 -5.94 1.37 2.69
N LEU A 52 -4.73 1.88 2.94
CA LEU A 52 -4.16 2.99 2.18
C LEU A 52 -3.93 2.63 0.71
N ILE A 53 -3.42 1.42 0.44
CA ILE A 53 -3.22 0.90 -0.92
C ILE A 53 -4.56 0.91 -1.68
N VAL A 54 -5.64 0.40 -1.09
CA VAL A 54 -6.96 0.36 -1.73
C VAL A 54 -7.44 1.78 -2.10
N GLY A 55 -7.25 2.75 -1.21
CA GLY A 55 -7.58 4.15 -1.48
C GLY A 55 -6.79 4.75 -2.65
N LEU A 56 -5.49 4.49 -2.70
CA LEU A 56 -4.61 4.95 -3.77
C LEU A 56 -4.91 4.24 -5.11
N GLU A 57 -5.26 2.96 -5.10
CA GLU A 57 -5.70 2.23 -6.30
C GLU A 57 -6.97 2.84 -6.89
N ALA A 58 -7.96 3.15 -6.05
CA ALA A 58 -9.18 3.82 -6.50
C ALA A 58 -8.88 5.21 -7.09
N ARG A 59 -7.91 5.94 -6.52
CA ARG A 59 -7.45 7.23 -7.05
C ARG A 59 -6.75 7.07 -8.40
N ARG A 60 -5.83 6.11 -8.53
CA ARG A 60 -5.15 5.78 -9.78
C ARG A 60 -6.17 5.48 -10.89
N ASP A 61 -7.14 4.62 -10.60
CA ASP A 61 -8.16 4.24 -11.58
C ASP A 61 -9.03 5.42 -12.02
N THR A 62 -9.32 6.35 -11.10
CA THR A 62 -10.03 7.60 -11.42
C THR A 62 -9.19 8.52 -12.32
N LEU A 63 -7.89 8.63 -12.04
CA LEU A 63 -6.97 9.44 -12.84
C LEU A 63 -6.79 8.86 -14.25
N LEU A 64 -6.67 7.55 -14.37
CA LEU A 64 -6.57 6.84 -15.66
C LEU A 64 -7.80 7.10 -16.52
N ARG A 65 -9.01 6.86 -15.99
CA ARG A 65 -10.28 7.15 -16.72
C ARG A 65 -10.33 8.61 -17.19
N SER A 66 -9.96 9.53 -16.29
CA SER A 66 -9.96 10.95 -16.64
C SER A 66 -8.91 11.36 -17.68
N LEU A 67 -7.84 10.58 -17.86
CA LEU A 67 -6.82 10.81 -18.89
C LEU A 67 -7.21 10.18 -20.22
N ASP A 68 -7.97 9.08 -20.19
CA ASP A 68 -8.52 8.44 -21.39
C ASP A 68 -9.66 9.26 -22.01
N ASP A 69 -10.43 9.98 -21.17
CA ASP A 69 -11.52 10.87 -21.59
C ASP A 69 -11.05 12.24 -22.13
N ALA A 70 -9.74 12.55 -22.11
CA ALA A 70 -9.16 13.87 -22.38
C ALA A 70 -8.32 13.92 -23.66
#